data_AF-A0ABD1PD90-F1
#
_entry.id   AF-A0ABD1PD90-F1
#
_cell.length_a   1.000
_cell.length_b   1.000
_cell.length_c   1.000
_cell.angle_alpha   90.00
_cell.angle_beta   90.00
_cell.angle_gamma   90.00
#
_symmetry.space_group_name_H-M   'P 1'
#
loop_
_entity.id
_entity.type
_entity.pdbx_description
1 polymer ?
#
loop_
_entity_poly.entity_id
_entity_poly.type
_entity_poly.pdbx_seq_one_letter_code
_entity_poly.pdbx_strand_id
1 'polypeptide(L)'
;MLCCNWSLSRGSFININPSPASFPITRIINIKKNPIKVIRKDEIIRSSYSSPTAKSSTKSNTVMDAVPKPQKPTFDFLTKKPYVPPSWASHLNPIPSHIFSLGHFPTPIHKWNLPNLPKGTEVYIKRDDLSGMQLSGNKVRKLEFLLADAVAQGADCIITIGGIQSNHCRATAVAAKYLNLDCYVILRTSKVLMDKDPGLTGNLLVERLVGAHIDLVSKEEYSKVGSVALTDILKAKLLSEGRKPYVIPVGGSNSLGTWGYIEAIREIKEQLHGGNDVVFDDIIVACGSGATIAGLSVGSWLCDLKAIVHAYCVCDDPEYFYEYAQGLLDGLQAGFRGHTVVHELCFDVETS
;
A
#
# COMPACT_ATOMS: atom_id res chain seq x y z
N MET A 1 -4.81 10.66 6.55
CA MET A 1 -5.64 9.82 5.65
C MET A 1 -4.86 9.51 4.38
N LEU A 2 -4.82 8.25 3.93
CA LEU A 2 -4.23 7.89 2.64
C LEU A 2 -5.30 7.89 1.55
N CYS A 3 -5.11 8.71 0.50
CA CYS A 3 -6.00 8.69 -0.65
C CYS A 3 -5.68 7.49 -1.53
N CYS A 4 -6.57 6.50 -1.54
CA CYS A 4 -6.57 5.47 -2.58
C CYS A 4 -7.61 5.89 -3.63
N ASN A 5 -7.32 5.71 -4.92
CA ASN A 5 -8.38 5.81 -5.92
C ASN A 5 -9.33 4.62 -5.75
N TRP A 6 -10.63 4.87 -5.68
CA TRP A 6 -11.69 3.86 -5.51
C TRP A 6 -12.62 3.87 -6.70
N SER A 7 -13.04 2.67 -7.12
CA SER A 7 -14.25 2.53 -7.93
C SER A 7 -15.40 2.19 -6.98
N LEU A 8 -16.29 3.15 -6.74
CA LEU A 8 -17.57 2.89 -6.07
C LEU A 8 -18.48 2.22 -7.09
N SER A 9 -18.73 0.93 -6.94
CA SER A 9 -19.63 0.16 -7.81
C SER A 9 -21.12 0.36 -7.48
N ARG A 10 -21.53 1.59 -7.15
CA ARG A 10 -22.94 1.99 -7.07
C ARG A 10 -23.09 3.42 -7.56
N GLY A 11 -23.82 3.60 -8.65
CA GLY A 11 -24.23 4.90 -9.16
C GLY A 11 -25.13 5.61 -8.15
N SER A 12 -24.54 6.47 -7.34
CA SER A 12 -25.26 7.47 -6.55
C SER A 12 -24.41 8.72 -6.56
N PHE A 13 -24.63 9.56 -7.56
CA PHE A 13 -24.21 10.95 -7.52
C PHE A 13 -24.95 11.60 -6.35
N ILE A 14 -24.24 12.05 -5.32
CA ILE A 14 -24.81 13.02 -4.39
C ILE A 14 -24.84 14.33 -5.16
N ASN A 15 -26.00 14.61 -5.74
CA ASN A 15 -26.32 15.87 -6.36
C ASN A 15 -26.57 16.87 -5.22
N ILE A 16 -25.57 17.69 -4.88
CA ILE A 16 -25.74 18.78 -3.92
C ILE A 16 -26.39 19.94 -4.68
N ASN A 17 -27.72 19.92 -4.76
CA ASN A 17 -28.49 21.09 -5.18
C ASN A 17 -28.81 21.93 -3.92
N PRO A 18 -28.66 23.26 -3.95
CA PRO A 18 -28.81 24.10 -2.77
C PRO A 18 -30.29 24.44 -2.54
N SER A 19 -30.87 24.01 -1.42
CA SER A 19 -32.12 24.56 -0.92
C SER A 19 -32.20 24.41 0.62
N PRO A 20 -32.66 25.43 1.35
CA PRO A 20 -32.58 25.48 2.81
C PRO A 20 -33.83 24.85 3.43
N ALA A 21 -33.70 23.63 3.95
CA ALA A 21 -34.69 23.09 4.88
C ALA A 21 -34.01 22.12 5.86
N SER A 22 -34.03 22.54 7.11
CA SER A 22 -33.57 21.86 8.32
C SER A 22 -34.10 20.44 8.49
N PHE A 23 -33.20 19.46 8.68
CA PHE A 23 -33.46 18.21 9.40
C PHE A 23 -32.27 17.82 10.29
N PRO A 24 -32.51 17.12 11.42
CA PRO A 24 -31.73 17.26 12.64
C PRO A 24 -30.44 16.44 12.66
N ILE A 25 -29.43 17.03 13.30
CA ILE A 25 -28.14 16.47 13.68
C ILE A 25 -28.34 15.15 14.44
N THR A 26 -27.95 14.03 13.83
CA THR A 26 -27.92 12.72 14.51
C THR A 26 -26.59 12.57 15.25
N ARG A 27 -26.65 12.84 16.56
CA ARG A 27 -25.79 12.39 17.68
C ARG A 27 -24.33 11.97 17.36
N ILE A 28 -23.42 12.86 17.73
CA ILE A 28 -22.00 12.56 18.01
C ILE A 28 -21.94 11.59 19.20
N ILE A 29 -21.41 10.38 18.99
CA ILE A 29 -21.18 9.41 20.07
C ILE A 29 -19.95 9.84 20.87
N ASN A 30 -20.19 10.09 22.16
CA ASN A 30 -19.20 10.48 23.15
C ASN A 30 -18.48 9.23 23.68
N ILE A 31 -17.22 9.00 23.27
CA ILE A 31 -16.43 7.87 23.76
C ILE A 31 -15.85 8.22 25.13
N LYS A 32 -16.42 7.63 26.18
CA LYS A 32 -15.83 7.61 27.53
C LYS A 32 -14.53 6.79 27.50
N LYS A 33 -13.41 7.42 27.85
CA LYS A 33 -12.13 6.76 28.14
C LYS A 33 -12.29 5.76 29.29
N ASN A 34 -12.02 4.48 29.05
CA ASN A 34 -11.59 3.56 30.10
C ASN A 34 -10.06 3.41 30.01
N PRO A 35 -9.29 3.70 31.07
CA PRO A 35 -7.84 3.54 31.02
C PRO A 35 -7.48 2.07 31.18
N ILE A 36 -6.87 1.48 30.15
CA ILE A 36 -6.13 0.21 30.29
C ILE A 36 -4.71 0.56 30.74
N LYS A 37 -4.29 -0.02 31.87
CA LYS A 37 -2.94 0.12 32.45
C LYS A 37 -1.88 -0.31 31.43
N VAL A 38 -1.10 0.63 30.93
CA VAL A 38 0.18 0.38 30.24
C VAL A 38 1.19 -0.06 31.30
N ILE A 39 1.61 -1.33 31.25
CA ILE A 39 2.73 -1.82 32.05
C ILE A 39 4.02 -1.38 31.35
N ARG A 40 4.68 -0.34 31.89
CA ARG A 40 6.05 0.00 31.51
C ARG A 40 7.00 -1.09 32.05
N LYS A 41 7.82 -1.67 31.19
CA LYS A 41 9.00 -2.45 31.59
C LYS A 41 10.24 -1.61 31.27
N ASP A 42 10.70 -0.89 32.29
CA ASP A 42 12.08 -0.44 32.40
C ASP A 42 12.81 -1.46 33.28
N GLU A 43 13.84 -2.12 32.75
CA GLU A 43 15.10 -2.53 33.44
C GLU A 43 15.85 -3.59 32.61
N ILE A 44 17.19 -3.62 32.79
CA ILE A 44 18.22 -4.52 32.20
C ILE A 44 18.78 -3.91 30.88
N ILE A 45 19.95 -3.26 30.76
CA ILE A 45 21.28 -3.40 31.39
C ILE A 45 21.99 -2.03 31.44
N ARG A 46 22.58 -1.68 32.59
CA ARG A 46 23.69 -0.71 32.71
C ARG A 46 25.01 -1.48 32.74
N SER A 47 25.96 -1.14 31.87
CA SER A 47 27.41 -1.28 32.11
C SER A 47 28.15 -0.29 31.20
N SER A 48 28.52 0.88 31.71
CA SER A 48 29.90 1.20 32.12
C SER A 48 30.91 1.16 30.97
N TYR A 49 31.19 2.31 30.34
CA TYR A 49 32.53 2.60 29.83
C TYR A 49 32.88 4.07 30.06
N SER A 50 34.01 4.24 30.75
CA SER A 50 34.67 5.46 31.16
C SER A 50 35.40 6.14 30.00
N SER A 51 35.39 7.46 30.00
CA SER A 51 36.25 8.33 29.19
C SER A 51 37.74 8.07 29.44
N PRO A 52 38.59 8.43 28.47
CA PRO A 52 39.79 9.19 28.84
C PRO A 52 39.98 10.47 28.02
N THR A 53 40.72 11.35 28.68
CA THR A 53 41.12 12.73 28.36
C THR A 53 42.10 12.88 27.19
N ALA A 54 42.13 14.12 26.69
CA ALA A 54 42.92 14.67 25.59
C ALA A 54 44.45 14.52 25.68
N LYS A 55 45.10 14.42 24.50
CA LYS A 55 46.07 15.38 23.93
C LYS A 55 46.76 14.78 22.69
N SER A 56 46.82 15.52 21.59
CA SER A 56 48.06 15.89 20.89
C SER A 56 47.76 16.44 19.50
N SER A 57 48.34 17.60 19.23
CA SER A 57 48.31 18.38 18.00
C SER A 57 49.29 17.86 16.95
N THR A 58 48.86 17.76 15.70
CA THR A 58 49.75 17.96 14.53
C THR A 58 48.94 18.50 13.35
N LYS A 59 49.37 19.65 12.83
CA LYS A 59 48.85 20.29 11.61
C LYS A 59 49.29 19.48 10.39
N SER A 60 48.38 19.20 9.47
CA SER A 60 48.74 18.94 8.07
C SER A 60 47.67 19.50 7.14
N ASN A 61 48.16 20.11 6.06
CA ASN A 61 47.46 21.03 5.17
C ASN A 61 46.25 20.44 4.45
N THR A 62 45.27 21.33 4.30
CA THR A 62 44.07 21.32 3.45
C THR A 62 44.34 20.92 2.00
N VAL A 63 43.59 19.93 1.51
CA VAL A 63 43.01 19.93 0.17
C VAL A 63 41.50 19.83 0.40
N MET A 64 40.78 20.93 0.13
CA MET A 64 39.31 20.92 0.18
C MET A 64 38.82 20.24 -1.09
N ASP A 65 38.53 18.94 -1.00
CA ASP A 65 37.69 18.29 -1.99
C ASP A 65 36.29 18.90 -1.89
N ALA A 66 35.86 19.53 -2.98
CA ALA A 66 34.52 20.09 -3.08
C ALA A 66 33.49 18.96 -2.87
N VAL A 67 32.74 19.06 -1.77
CA VAL A 67 31.57 18.22 -1.51
C VAL A 67 30.64 18.33 -2.72
N PRO A 68 30.31 17.22 -3.42
CA PRO A 68 29.39 17.27 -4.53
C PRO A 68 28.06 17.83 -4.04
N LYS A 69 27.59 18.91 -4.69
CA LYS A 69 26.23 19.42 -4.45
C LYS A 69 25.24 18.26 -4.62
N PRO A 70 24.26 18.06 -3.72
CA PRO A 70 23.26 17.03 -3.89
C PRO A 70 22.56 17.27 -5.22
N GLN A 71 22.78 16.36 -6.17
CA GLN A 71 22.05 16.37 -7.43
C GLN A 71 20.58 16.19 -7.10
N LYS A 72 19.72 17.08 -7.62
CA LYS A 72 18.27 16.88 -7.55
C LYS A 72 17.98 15.50 -8.13
N PRO A 73 17.29 14.60 -7.42
CA PRO A 73 17.00 13.28 -7.95
C PRO A 73 16.22 13.45 -9.26
N THR A 74 16.80 12.99 -10.36
CA THR A 74 16.10 12.91 -11.64
C THR A 74 15.11 11.75 -11.56
N PHE A 75 13.86 12.03 -11.90
CA PHE A 75 12.85 10.99 -11.97
C PHE A 75 13.08 10.12 -13.21
N ASP A 76 13.75 9.00 -13.02
CA ASP A 76 14.00 8.03 -14.11
C ASP A 76 12.86 7.02 -14.17
N PHE A 77 11.76 7.41 -14.83
CA PHE A 77 10.61 6.54 -15.08
C PHE A 77 11.01 5.25 -15.80
N LEU A 78 10.32 4.15 -15.49
CA LEU A 78 10.48 2.83 -16.11
C LEU A 78 11.91 2.25 -16.02
N THR A 79 12.65 2.66 -14.99
CA THR A 79 14.02 2.20 -14.78
C THR A 79 14.08 1.15 -13.69
N LYS A 80 14.79 0.03 -13.95
CA LYS A 80 15.12 -0.97 -12.93
C LYS A 80 16.25 -0.41 -12.05
N LYS A 81 16.05 -0.40 -10.74
CA LYS A 81 17.03 0.11 -9.76
C LYS A 81 17.29 -0.95 -8.69
N PRO A 82 18.54 -1.09 -8.21
CA PRO A 82 18.81 -1.84 -6.99
C PRO A 82 17.99 -1.27 -5.84
N TYR A 83 17.47 -2.14 -4.98
CA TYR A 83 16.72 -1.73 -3.81
C TYR A 83 17.59 -1.88 -2.56
N VAL A 84 17.55 -0.85 -1.70
CA VAL A 84 18.19 -0.87 -0.38
C VAL A 84 17.10 -0.54 0.62
N PRO A 85 16.78 -1.44 1.57
CA PRO A 85 15.74 -1.19 2.55
C PRO A 85 16.17 -0.08 3.52
N PRO A 86 15.21 0.64 4.15
CA PRO A 86 15.53 1.56 5.22
C PRO A 86 16.24 0.81 6.36
N SER A 87 17.16 1.49 7.06
CA SER A 87 17.97 0.88 8.12
C SER A 87 17.12 0.18 9.19
N TRP A 88 15.98 0.78 9.56
CA TRP A 88 15.04 0.24 10.53
C TRP A 88 14.25 -1.00 10.03
N ALA A 89 14.23 -1.28 8.73
CA ALA A 89 13.62 -2.49 8.14
C ALA A 89 14.64 -3.49 7.60
N SER A 90 15.95 -3.23 7.74
CA SER A 90 17.02 -4.06 7.15
C SER A 90 17.11 -5.50 7.68
N HIS A 91 16.41 -5.81 8.79
CA HIS A 91 16.34 -7.15 9.36
C HIS A 91 15.15 -7.97 8.84
N LEU A 92 14.21 -7.36 8.10
CA LEU A 92 13.11 -8.08 7.46
C LEU A 92 13.65 -8.94 6.32
N ASN A 93 13.01 -10.07 6.05
CA ASN A 93 13.49 -11.04 5.07
C ASN A 93 12.32 -11.79 4.39
N PRO A 94 12.34 -11.99 3.06
CA PRO A 94 13.39 -11.62 2.11
C PRO A 94 13.42 -10.11 1.82
N ILE A 95 14.63 -9.58 1.68
CA ILE A 95 14.87 -8.22 1.19
C ILE A 95 14.78 -8.24 -0.34
N PRO A 96 13.94 -7.39 -0.96
CA PRO A 96 13.88 -7.27 -2.40
C PRO A 96 15.23 -6.79 -2.95
N SER A 97 15.70 -7.36 -4.06
CA SER A 97 16.96 -6.93 -4.65
C SER A 97 16.82 -5.69 -5.53
N HIS A 98 15.65 -5.49 -6.13
CA HIS A 98 15.40 -4.44 -7.12
C HIS A 98 13.96 -3.93 -7.05
N ILE A 99 13.75 -2.75 -7.64
CA ILE A 99 12.45 -2.17 -7.95
C ILE A 99 12.43 -1.65 -9.39
N PHE A 100 11.23 -1.49 -9.96
CA PHE A 100 11.01 -0.61 -11.11
C PHE A 100 10.44 0.72 -10.66
N SER A 101 10.99 1.83 -11.16
CA SER A 101 10.43 3.17 -10.93
C SER A 101 9.18 3.37 -11.80
N LEU A 102 7.99 3.09 -11.26
CA LEU A 102 6.71 3.16 -11.95
C LEU A 102 5.83 4.31 -11.43
N GLY A 103 5.96 4.68 -10.16
CA GLY A 103 5.16 5.74 -9.56
C GLY A 103 5.89 7.08 -9.48
N HIS A 104 5.13 8.18 -9.52
CA HIS A 104 5.67 9.51 -9.25
C HIS A 104 5.78 9.71 -7.73
N PHE A 105 6.96 9.44 -7.19
CA PHE A 105 7.27 9.57 -5.76
C PHE A 105 8.36 10.64 -5.52
N PRO A 106 8.36 11.33 -4.37
CA PRO A 106 7.40 11.17 -3.27
C PRO A 106 6.03 11.81 -3.58
N THR A 107 4.94 11.17 -3.16
CA THR A 107 3.59 11.75 -3.30
C THR A 107 3.39 12.86 -2.27
N PRO A 108 2.63 13.93 -2.56
CA PRO A 108 2.52 15.05 -1.64
C PRO A 108 1.71 14.69 -0.38
N ILE A 109 2.08 15.32 0.73
CA ILE A 109 1.26 15.39 1.95
C ILE A 109 0.76 16.83 2.06
N HIS A 110 -0.55 17.03 2.20
CA HIS A 110 -1.09 18.36 2.49
C HIS A 110 -2.13 18.33 3.60
N LYS A 111 -2.21 19.44 4.34
CA LYS A 111 -3.26 19.67 5.33
C LYS A 111 -4.62 19.74 4.64
N TRP A 112 -5.60 19.07 5.22
CA TRP A 112 -6.98 19.09 4.77
C TRP A 112 -7.85 19.73 5.86
N ASN A 113 -8.34 20.94 5.59
CA ASN A 113 -9.21 21.67 6.49
C ASN A 113 -10.64 21.13 6.38
N LEU A 114 -10.96 20.09 7.14
CA LEU A 114 -12.31 19.54 7.23
C LEU A 114 -13.15 20.36 8.24
N PRO A 115 -14.43 20.63 7.95
CA PRO A 115 -15.31 21.28 8.92
C PRO A 115 -15.62 20.36 10.09
N ASN A 116 -15.95 20.95 11.25
CA ASN A 116 -16.43 20.25 12.44
C ASN A 116 -15.44 19.22 13.05
N LEU A 117 -14.13 19.40 12.84
CA LEU A 117 -13.13 18.61 13.54
C LEU A 117 -13.13 18.93 15.05
N PRO A 118 -12.87 17.93 15.92
CA PRO A 118 -12.64 18.19 17.34
C PRO A 118 -11.53 19.22 17.55
N LYS A 119 -11.63 19.98 18.65
CA LYS A 119 -10.62 20.99 18.98
C LYS A 119 -9.24 20.33 19.16
N GLY A 120 -8.24 20.86 18.46
CA GLY A 120 -6.87 20.35 18.51
C GLY A 120 -6.61 19.18 17.55
N THR A 121 -7.56 18.82 16.69
CA THR A 121 -7.36 17.80 15.65
C THR A 121 -6.97 18.44 14.33
N GLU A 122 -5.86 17.98 13.75
CA GLU A 122 -5.45 18.32 12.40
C GLU A 122 -5.53 17.10 11.49
N VAL A 123 -5.98 17.30 10.25
CA VAL A 123 -6.05 16.22 9.26
C VAL A 123 -5.12 16.55 8.12
N TYR A 124 -4.32 15.56 7.73
CA TYR A 124 -3.46 15.60 6.55
C TYR A 124 -3.80 14.43 5.63
N ILE A 125 -3.58 14.62 4.33
CA ILE A 125 -3.78 13.58 3.32
C ILE A 125 -2.48 13.28 2.58
N LYS A 126 -2.13 12.00 2.55
CA LYS A 126 -1.06 11.44 1.72
C LYS A 126 -1.66 11.07 0.37
N ARG A 127 -1.27 11.81 -0.69
CA ARG A 127 -1.89 11.76 -2.02
C ARG A 127 -1.30 10.68 -2.91
N ASP A 128 -1.40 9.42 -2.49
CA ASP A 128 -0.96 8.28 -3.30
C ASP A 128 -1.78 8.11 -4.59
N ASP A 129 -2.96 8.73 -4.69
CA ASP A 129 -3.71 8.89 -5.93
C ASP A 129 -2.96 9.72 -7.00
N LEU A 130 -1.99 10.55 -6.59
CA LEU A 130 -1.15 11.34 -7.49
C LEU A 130 0.15 10.62 -7.91
N SER A 131 0.25 9.30 -7.70
CA SER A 131 1.42 8.50 -8.08
C SER A 131 1.57 8.27 -9.60
N GLY A 132 0.81 8.96 -10.45
CA GLY A 132 0.75 8.80 -11.92
C GLY A 132 -0.70 8.58 -12.40
N MET A 133 -1.04 8.91 -13.65
CA MET A 133 -2.45 8.93 -14.10
C MET A 133 -3.04 7.53 -14.34
N GLN A 134 -2.42 6.70 -15.19
CA GLN A 134 -2.94 5.36 -15.53
C GLN A 134 -2.57 4.32 -14.46
N LEU A 135 -1.45 4.53 -13.78
CA LEU A 135 -0.97 3.66 -12.69
C LEU A 135 -1.62 4.03 -11.34
N SER A 136 -2.05 5.28 -11.16
CA SER A 136 -2.62 5.92 -9.95
C SER A 136 -3.04 5.04 -8.77
N GLY A 137 -2.60 5.44 -7.58
CA GLY A 137 -3.11 4.95 -6.31
C GLY A 137 -2.17 3.97 -5.63
N ASN A 138 -2.68 3.34 -4.57
CA ASN A 138 -1.87 2.49 -3.70
C ASN A 138 -1.21 1.29 -4.35
N LYS A 139 -1.72 0.82 -5.50
CA LYS A 139 -1.26 -0.42 -6.14
C LYS A 139 0.13 -0.24 -6.76
N VAL A 140 0.47 0.96 -7.22
CA VAL A 140 1.76 1.24 -7.89
C VAL A 140 2.93 0.93 -6.97
N ARG A 141 2.87 1.36 -5.70
CA ARG A 141 3.92 1.11 -4.72
C ARG A 141 4.26 -0.36 -4.58
N LYS A 142 3.25 -1.24 -4.62
CA LYS A 142 3.45 -2.69 -4.55
C LYS A 142 4.00 -3.24 -5.85
N LEU A 143 3.48 -2.74 -6.99
CA LEU A 143 3.85 -3.20 -8.32
C LEU A 143 5.32 -2.91 -8.66
N GLU A 144 5.93 -1.86 -8.12
CA GLU A 144 7.37 -1.58 -8.28
C GLU A 144 8.24 -2.77 -7.86
N PHE A 145 7.85 -3.45 -6.78
CA PHE A 145 8.54 -4.65 -6.26
C PHE A 145 8.10 -5.91 -6.99
N LEU A 146 6.79 -6.11 -7.14
CA LEU A 146 6.23 -7.34 -7.71
C LEU A 146 6.67 -7.55 -9.16
N LEU A 147 6.71 -6.48 -9.97
CA LEU A 147 7.11 -6.58 -11.36
C LEU A 147 8.63 -6.66 -11.52
N ALA A 148 9.39 -6.09 -10.58
CA ALA A 148 10.84 -6.27 -10.56
C ALA A 148 11.21 -7.74 -10.32
N ASP A 149 10.50 -8.41 -9.42
CA ASP A 149 10.64 -9.84 -9.17
C ASP A 149 10.17 -10.68 -10.36
N ALA A 150 9.01 -10.36 -10.95
CA ALA A 150 8.51 -11.05 -12.15
C ALA A 150 9.53 -11.03 -13.30
N VAL A 151 10.09 -9.85 -13.60
CA VAL A 151 11.13 -9.72 -14.65
C VAL A 151 12.42 -10.43 -14.25
N ALA A 152 12.82 -10.40 -12.98
CA ALA A 152 14.00 -11.13 -12.51
C ALA A 152 13.85 -12.65 -12.65
N GLN A 153 12.63 -13.18 -12.50
CA GLN A 153 12.30 -14.59 -12.72
C GLN A 153 12.12 -14.95 -14.20
N GLY A 154 12.28 -13.98 -15.11
CA GLY A 154 12.16 -14.20 -16.55
C GLY A 154 10.73 -14.45 -17.02
N ALA A 155 9.75 -13.89 -16.29
CA ALA A 155 8.34 -13.93 -16.70
C ALA A 155 8.14 -13.22 -18.04
N ASP A 156 7.25 -13.76 -18.87
CA ASP A 156 6.82 -13.13 -20.13
C ASP A 156 5.36 -12.63 -20.07
N CYS A 157 4.62 -13.04 -19.04
CA CYS A 157 3.27 -12.60 -18.78
C CYS A 157 2.93 -12.55 -17.29
N ILE A 158 1.97 -11.69 -16.96
CA ILE A 158 1.44 -11.50 -15.62
C ILE A 158 0.00 -12.02 -15.56
N ILE A 159 -0.32 -12.78 -14.51
CA ILE A 159 -1.69 -13.14 -14.15
C ILE A 159 -2.09 -12.34 -12.91
N THR A 160 -3.26 -11.72 -12.91
CA THR A 160 -3.86 -11.17 -11.69
C THR A 160 -5.38 -11.32 -11.70
N ILE A 161 -6.01 -11.05 -10.56
CA ILE A 161 -7.45 -11.20 -10.39
C ILE A 161 -8.05 -10.09 -9.51
N GLY A 162 -9.29 -9.71 -9.79
CA GLY A 162 -10.02 -8.68 -9.04
C GLY A 162 -11.47 -8.52 -9.50
N GLY A 163 -12.16 -7.51 -8.99
CA GLY A 163 -13.49 -7.14 -9.51
C GLY A 163 -13.42 -6.44 -10.88
N ILE A 164 -14.54 -6.40 -11.61
CA ILE A 164 -14.65 -5.78 -12.94
C ILE A 164 -14.22 -4.31 -13.02
N GLN A 165 -14.17 -3.60 -11.89
CA GLN A 165 -13.65 -2.23 -11.80
C GLN A 165 -12.43 -2.12 -10.87
N SER A 166 -11.60 -3.15 -10.83
CA SER A 166 -10.44 -3.24 -9.94
C SER A 166 -9.35 -2.24 -10.34
N ASN A 167 -9.03 -1.30 -9.44
CA ASN A 167 -7.85 -0.43 -9.61
C ASN A 167 -6.54 -1.22 -9.65
N HIS A 168 -6.51 -2.39 -9.00
CA HIS A 168 -5.35 -3.30 -9.03
C HIS A 168 -5.16 -3.94 -10.39
N CYS A 169 -6.23 -4.46 -11.00
CA CYS A 169 -6.14 -5.08 -12.32
C CYS A 169 -5.76 -4.04 -13.38
N ARG A 170 -6.38 -2.85 -13.34
CA ARG A 170 -5.99 -1.71 -14.19
C ARG A 170 -4.52 -1.34 -14.04
N ALA A 171 -4.06 -1.08 -12.81
CA ALA A 171 -2.66 -0.69 -12.59
C ALA A 171 -1.68 -1.79 -13.02
N THR A 172 -2.03 -3.06 -12.78
CA THR A 172 -1.21 -4.21 -13.18
C THR A 172 -1.12 -4.34 -14.70
N ALA A 173 -2.25 -4.22 -15.41
CA ALA A 173 -2.28 -4.29 -16.87
C ALA A 173 -1.44 -3.18 -17.52
N VAL A 174 -1.58 -1.94 -17.03
CA VAL A 174 -0.79 -0.81 -17.50
C VAL A 174 0.70 -1.02 -17.22
N ALA A 175 1.06 -1.44 -16.00
CA ALA A 175 2.46 -1.64 -15.61
C ALA A 175 3.13 -2.80 -16.36
N ALA A 176 2.42 -3.91 -16.55
CA ALA A 176 2.86 -5.02 -17.37
C ALA A 176 3.15 -4.56 -18.81
N LYS A 177 2.25 -3.74 -19.38
CA LYS A 177 2.44 -3.22 -20.73
C LYS A 177 3.67 -2.33 -20.86
N TYR A 178 3.96 -1.47 -19.88
CA TYR A 178 5.19 -0.68 -19.87
C TYR A 178 6.46 -1.55 -19.88
N LEU A 179 6.41 -2.72 -19.23
CA LEU A 179 7.54 -3.65 -19.14
C LEU A 179 7.56 -4.70 -20.26
N ASN A 180 6.72 -4.55 -21.30
CA ASN A 180 6.58 -5.51 -22.39
C ASN A 180 6.20 -6.92 -21.93
N LEU A 181 5.38 -7.01 -20.88
CA LEU A 181 4.79 -8.26 -20.41
C LEU A 181 3.33 -8.34 -20.86
N ASP A 182 2.90 -9.50 -21.35
CA ASP A 182 1.47 -9.73 -21.56
C ASP A 182 0.74 -9.74 -20.21
N CYS A 183 -0.52 -9.31 -20.18
CA CYS A 183 -1.29 -9.31 -18.94
C CYS A 183 -2.60 -10.07 -19.13
N TYR A 184 -2.81 -11.07 -18.28
CA TYR A 184 -4.03 -11.83 -18.16
C TYR A 184 -4.72 -11.44 -16.85
N VAL A 185 -5.94 -10.94 -16.94
CA VAL A 185 -6.73 -10.50 -15.79
C VAL A 185 -8.01 -11.31 -15.69
N ILE A 186 -8.22 -11.91 -14.53
CA ILE A 186 -9.48 -12.56 -14.19
C ILE A 186 -10.36 -11.51 -13.49
N LEU A 187 -11.53 -11.21 -14.06
CA LEU A 187 -12.42 -10.16 -13.56
C LEU A 187 -13.76 -10.72 -13.07
N ARG A 188 -14.00 -10.57 -11.77
CA ARG A 188 -15.26 -10.94 -11.13
C ARG A 188 -16.35 -9.92 -11.46
N THR A 189 -17.45 -10.40 -12.04
CA THR A 189 -18.63 -9.60 -12.38
C THR A 189 -19.94 -10.35 -12.08
N SER A 190 -21.10 -9.71 -12.25
CA SER A 190 -22.39 -10.39 -12.12
C SER A 190 -22.63 -11.32 -13.32
N LYS A 191 -23.34 -12.44 -13.11
CA LYS A 191 -23.64 -13.41 -14.17
C LYS A 191 -24.27 -12.76 -15.41
N VAL A 192 -25.19 -11.81 -15.21
CA VAL A 192 -25.83 -11.05 -16.30
C VAL A 192 -24.82 -10.29 -17.18
N LEU A 193 -23.75 -9.76 -16.60
CA LEU A 193 -22.68 -9.04 -17.30
C LEU A 193 -21.59 -9.97 -17.86
N MET A 194 -21.62 -11.28 -17.54
CA MET A 194 -20.79 -12.25 -18.24
C MET A 194 -21.44 -12.60 -19.59
N ASP A 195 -22.76 -12.79 -19.57
CA ASP A 195 -23.55 -13.16 -20.75
C ASP A 195 -23.72 -11.99 -21.73
N LYS A 196 -23.57 -10.75 -21.25
CA LYS A 196 -23.62 -9.52 -22.04
C LYS A 196 -22.31 -8.76 -21.84
N ASP A 197 -21.54 -8.55 -22.91
CA ASP A 197 -20.27 -7.81 -22.86
C ASP A 197 -20.36 -6.61 -21.89
N PRO A 198 -19.53 -6.57 -20.82
CA PRO A 198 -19.58 -5.51 -19.81
C PRO A 198 -19.20 -4.12 -20.35
N GLY A 199 -18.80 -4.04 -21.62
CA GLY A 199 -18.60 -2.79 -22.36
C GLY A 199 -17.28 -2.09 -22.04
N LEU A 200 -17.23 -0.80 -22.34
CA LEU A 200 -16.01 0.02 -22.26
C LEU A 200 -16.14 1.10 -21.19
N THR A 201 -16.11 0.70 -19.91
CA THR A 201 -16.33 1.61 -18.78
C THR A 201 -15.21 1.59 -17.74
N GLY A 202 -14.86 2.76 -17.20
CA GLY A 202 -13.94 2.88 -16.07
C GLY A 202 -12.61 2.15 -16.23
N ASN A 203 -12.23 1.34 -15.24
CA ASN A 203 -10.99 0.57 -15.23
C ASN A 203 -10.95 -0.48 -16.35
N LEU A 204 -12.08 -1.12 -16.68
CA LEU A 204 -12.18 -2.11 -17.76
C LEU A 204 -11.83 -1.52 -19.13
N LEU A 205 -12.23 -0.28 -19.39
CA LEU A 205 -11.84 0.42 -20.62
C LEU A 205 -10.31 0.48 -20.75
N VAL A 206 -9.62 0.87 -19.67
CA VAL A 206 -8.15 1.01 -19.68
C VAL A 206 -7.48 -0.35 -19.84
N GLU A 207 -7.96 -1.39 -19.16
CA GLU A 207 -7.44 -2.76 -19.29
C GLU A 207 -7.54 -3.26 -20.73
N ARG A 208 -8.68 -3.04 -21.40
CA ARG A 208 -8.86 -3.36 -22.83
C ARG A 208 -7.96 -2.52 -23.74
N LEU A 209 -7.84 -1.21 -23.48
CA LEU A 209 -7.01 -0.30 -24.30
C LEU A 209 -5.53 -0.67 -24.29
N VAL A 210 -5.00 -1.15 -23.16
CA VAL A 210 -3.60 -1.61 -23.08
C VAL A 210 -3.40 -3.04 -23.59
N GLY A 211 -4.48 -3.70 -24.01
CA GLY A 211 -4.46 -5.03 -24.61
C GLY A 211 -4.38 -6.18 -23.60
N ALA A 212 -4.92 -6.03 -22.38
CA ALA A 212 -5.00 -7.13 -21.44
C ALA A 212 -5.97 -8.23 -21.92
N HIS A 213 -5.60 -9.48 -21.71
CA HIS A 213 -6.46 -10.64 -21.89
C HIS A 213 -7.43 -10.73 -20.71
N ILE A 214 -8.74 -10.66 -20.99
CA ILE A 214 -9.78 -10.60 -19.95
C ILE A 214 -10.52 -11.94 -19.86
N ASP A 215 -10.45 -12.59 -18.70
CA ASP A 215 -11.28 -13.75 -18.35
C ASP A 215 -12.35 -13.31 -17.34
N LEU A 216 -13.63 -13.43 -17.69
CA LEU A 216 -14.72 -13.08 -16.79
C LEU A 216 -15.11 -14.28 -15.92
N VAL A 217 -15.31 -14.05 -14.63
CA VAL A 217 -15.84 -15.05 -13.69
C VAL A 217 -17.02 -14.48 -12.92
N SER A 218 -17.96 -15.36 -12.57
CA SER A 218 -19.14 -14.95 -11.79
C SER A 218 -18.75 -14.72 -10.33
N LYS A 219 -19.57 -13.96 -9.59
CA LYS A 219 -19.36 -13.82 -8.15
C LYS A 219 -19.48 -15.17 -7.43
N GLU A 220 -20.40 -16.00 -7.87
CA GLU A 220 -20.69 -17.31 -7.31
C GLU A 220 -19.50 -18.27 -7.52
N GLU A 221 -18.95 -18.30 -8.74
CA GLU A 221 -17.76 -19.07 -9.07
C GLU A 221 -16.53 -18.58 -8.29
N TYR A 222 -16.31 -17.27 -8.24
CA TYR A 222 -15.22 -16.70 -7.46
C TYR A 222 -15.30 -17.12 -5.98
N SER A 223 -16.49 -17.03 -5.38
CA SER A 223 -16.69 -17.42 -3.97
C SER A 223 -16.51 -18.92 -3.75
N LYS A 224 -16.85 -19.75 -4.73
CA LYS A 224 -16.73 -21.22 -4.63
C LYS A 224 -15.30 -21.72 -4.84
N VAL A 225 -14.61 -21.18 -5.85
CA VAL A 225 -13.28 -21.67 -6.27
C VAL A 225 -12.16 -20.92 -5.54
N GLY A 226 -12.35 -19.64 -5.26
CA GLY A 226 -11.34 -18.77 -4.66
C GLY A 226 -10.33 -18.24 -5.66
N SER A 227 -9.69 -17.11 -5.32
CA SER A 227 -8.78 -16.41 -6.22
C SER A 227 -7.53 -17.22 -6.57
N VAL A 228 -6.94 -17.91 -5.58
CA VAL A 228 -5.70 -18.68 -5.75
C VAL A 228 -5.90 -19.80 -6.78
N ALA A 229 -6.93 -20.63 -6.59
CA ALA A 229 -7.22 -21.73 -7.50
C ALA A 229 -7.58 -21.24 -8.92
N LEU A 230 -8.35 -20.15 -9.04
CA LEU A 230 -8.63 -19.55 -10.36
C LEU A 230 -7.35 -19.11 -11.07
N THR A 231 -6.43 -18.44 -10.37
CA THR A 231 -5.15 -18.04 -10.96
C THR A 231 -4.24 -19.22 -11.26
N ASP A 232 -4.27 -20.29 -10.46
CA ASP A 232 -3.48 -21.50 -10.68
C ASP A 232 -3.94 -22.29 -11.90
N ILE A 233 -5.26 -22.36 -12.13
CA ILE A 233 -5.82 -22.98 -13.35
C ILE A 233 -5.30 -22.25 -14.60
N LEU A 234 -5.39 -20.92 -14.62
CA LEU A 234 -4.89 -20.12 -15.73
C LEU A 234 -3.37 -20.23 -15.88
N LYS A 235 -2.63 -20.24 -14.76
CA LYS A 235 -1.19 -20.45 -14.74
C LYS A 235 -0.81 -21.79 -15.37
N ALA A 236 -1.49 -22.88 -15.01
CA ALA A 236 -1.25 -24.21 -15.56
C ALA A 236 -1.51 -24.26 -17.07
N LYS A 237 -2.57 -23.61 -17.53
CA LYS A 237 -2.86 -23.46 -18.96
C LYS A 237 -1.72 -22.74 -19.70
N LEU A 238 -1.32 -21.54 -19.23
CA LEU A 238 -0.26 -20.76 -19.88
C LEU A 238 1.09 -21.49 -19.87
N LEU A 239 1.42 -22.21 -18.79
CA LEU A 239 2.61 -23.07 -18.75
C LEU A 239 2.55 -24.18 -19.81
N SER A 240 1.39 -24.80 -20.03
CA SER A 240 1.22 -25.82 -21.08
C SER A 240 1.35 -25.26 -22.50
N GLU A 241 1.13 -23.95 -22.66
CA GLU A 241 1.33 -23.19 -23.91
C GLU A 241 2.78 -22.68 -24.06
N GLY A 242 3.69 -23.06 -23.16
CA GLY A 242 5.10 -22.68 -23.19
C GLY A 242 5.40 -21.27 -22.67
N ARG A 243 4.42 -20.60 -22.04
CA ARG A 243 4.59 -19.27 -21.43
C ARG A 243 5.26 -19.37 -20.06
N LYS A 244 5.68 -18.23 -19.52
CA LYS A 244 6.30 -18.06 -18.20
C LYS A 244 5.47 -17.10 -17.35
N PRO A 245 4.28 -17.54 -16.87
CA PRO A 245 3.38 -16.69 -16.10
C PRO A 245 3.89 -16.41 -14.68
N TYR A 246 3.82 -15.15 -14.28
CA TYR A 246 3.98 -14.72 -12.89
C TYR A 246 2.64 -14.26 -12.31
N VAL A 247 2.24 -14.84 -11.17
CA VAL A 247 0.94 -14.54 -10.53
C VAL A 247 1.11 -13.41 -9.52
N ILE A 248 0.35 -12.34 -9.71
CA ILE A 248 0.17 -11.29 -8.71
C ILE A 248 -1.17 -11.49 -8.01
N PRO A 249 -1.20 -11.72 -6.69
CA PRO A 249 -2.45 -11.98 -5.97
C PRO A 249 -3.34 -10.72 -5.92
N VAL A 250 -4.59 -10.91 -5.50
CA VAL A 250 -5.59 -9.84 -5.35
C VAL A 250 -4.99 -8.64 -4.63
N GLY A 251 -5.05 -7.47 -5.27
CA GLY A 251 -4.58 -6.21 -4.69
C GLY A 251 -3.05 -6.07 -4.55
N GLY A 252 -2.28 -7.00 -5.14
CA GLY A 252 -0.82 -7.08 -5.01
C GLY A 252 -0.39 -7.43 -3.60
N SER A 253 -1.22 -8.17 -2.87
CA SER A 253 -1.02 -8.42 -1.46
C SER A 253 -0.32 -9.75 -1.20
N ASN A 254 0.98 -9.67 -1.01
CA ASN A 254 1.85 -10.71 -0.49
C ASN A 254 3.01 -10.01 0.26
N SER A 255 3.89 -10.78 0.91
CA SER A 255 5.01 -10.23 1.68
C SER A 255 5.91 -9.31 0.86
N LEU A 256 6.17 -9.64 -0.41
CA LEU A 256 6.94 -8.77 -1.31
C LEU A 256 6.24 -7.41 -1.57
N GLY A 257 4.95 -7.43 -1.87
CA GLY A 257 4.16 -6.22 -2.11
C GLY A 257 4.01 -5.33 -0.88
N THR A 258 4.13 -5.89 0.32
CA THR A 258 4.13 -5.14 1.59
C THR A 258 5.27 -4.12 1.66
N TRP A 259 6.44 -4.40 1.04
CA TRP A 259 7.56 -3.47 0.97
C TRP A 259 7.19 -2.12 0.35
N GLY A 260 6.24 -2.08 -0.60
CA GLY A 260 5.75 -0.84 -1.19
C GLY A 260 5.20 0.15 -0.16
N TYR A 261 4.60 -0.35 0.93
CA TYR A 261 4.06 0.49 2.01
C TYR A 261 4.99 0.66 3.20
N ILE A 262 6.02 -0.19 3.33
CA ILE A 262 7.20 0.09 4.18
C ILE A 262 7.92 1.32 3.62
N GLU A 263 8.11 1.38 2.30
CA GLU A 263 8.67 2.53 1.60
C GLU A 263 7.81 3.79 1.75
N ALA A 264 6.48 3.66 1.78
CA ALA A 264 5.60 4.79 2.04
C ALA A 264 5.85 5.41 3.43
N ILE A 265 6.18 4.59 4.44
CA ILE A 265 6.55 5.10 5.78
C ILE A 265 7.92 5.79 5.74
N ARG A 266 8.91 5.20 5.04
CA ARG A 266 10.21 5.86 4.81
C ARG A 266 10.01 7.25 4.18
N GLU A 267 9.18 7.31 3.15
CA GLU A 267 8.82 8.53 2.44
C GLU A 267 8.13 9.56 3.33
N ILE A 268 7.14 9.15 4.14
CA ILE A 268 6.46 10.03 5.10
C ILE A 268 7.48 10.61 6.10
N LYS A 269 8.36 9.77 6.66
CA LYS A 269 9.39 10.21 7.61
C LYS A 269 10.34 11.24 7.00
N GLU A 270 10.82 10.98 5.78
CA GLU A 270 11.70 11.91 5.06
C GLU A 270 11.00 13.26 4.78
N GLN A 271 9.71 13.23 4.45
CA GLN A 271 8.91 14.44 4.22
C GLN A 271 8.67 15.26 5.50
N LEU A 272 8.58 14.61 6.67
CA LEU A 272 8.44 15.30 7.96
C LEU A 272 9.74 16.00 8.38
N HIS A 273 10.88 15.34 8.22
CA HIS A 273 12.19 15.94 8.52
C HIS A 273 12.51 17.16 7.63
N GLY A 274 11.87 17.27 6.47
CA GLY A 274 12.19 18.26 5.43
C GLY A 274 11.49 19.61 5.53
N GLY A 275 10.58 19.85 6.50
CA GLY A 275 9.97 21.18 6.56
C GLY A 275 8.80 21.46 7.51
N ASN A 276 8.35 20.54 8.34
CA ASN A 276 7.26 20.81 9.30
C ASN A 276 7.52 20.10 10.63
N ASP A 277 7.43 20.81 11.76
CA ASP A 277 7.43 20.24 13.13
C ASP A 277 6.13 19.46 13.44
N VAL A 278 5.56 18.81 12.43
CA VAL A 278 4.31 18.05 12.53
C VAL A 278 4.66 16.61 12.88
N VAL A 279 4.12 16.14 13.99
CA VAL A 279 4.13 14.72 14.37
C VAL A 279 2.76 14.14 14.04
N PHE A 280 2.74 13.00 13.36
CA PHE A 280 1.48 12.28 13.11
C PHE A 280 1.29 11.23 14.19
N ASP A 281 0.22 11.36 14.98
CA ASP A 281 -0.18 10.37 15.98
C ASP A 281 -0.86 9.17 15.33
N ASP A 282 -1.64 9.40 14.27
CA ASP A 282 -2.50 8.39 13.64
C ASP A 282 -2.39 8.39 12.10
N ILE A 283 -2.42 7.19 11.51
CA ILE A 283 -2.53 6.97 10.05
C ILE A 283 -3.82 6.20 9.77
N ILE A 284 -4.72 6.80 9.00
CA ILE A 284 -5.98 6.17 8.60
C ILE A 284 -5.89 5.71 7.14
N VAL A 285 -6.24 4.44 6.90
CA VAL A 285 -6.26 3.82 5.57
C VAL A 285 -7.44 2.85 5.40
N ALA A 286 -7.94 2.72 4.19
CA ALA A 286 -8.94 1.70 3.87
C ALA A 286 -8.25 0.33 3.61
N CYS A 287 -8.83 -0.74 4.14
CA CYS A 287 -8.32 -2.11 4.04
C CYS A 287 -9.25 -2.97 3.19
N GLY A 288 -8.71 -3.60 2.15
CA GLY A 288 -9.46 -4.59 1.36
C GLY A 288 -8.66 -5.84 0.98
N SER A 289 -7.34 -5.75 0.85
CA SER A 289 -6.48 -6.92 0.56
C SER A 289 -5.31 -7.04 1.52
N GLY A 290 -5.24 -6.26 2.61
CA GLY A 290 -4.22 -6.43 3.66
C GLY A 290 -2.85 -5.79 3.43
N ALA A 291 -2.14 -5.98 2.31
CA ALA A 291 -0.70 -5.61 2.29
C ALA A 291 -0.38 -4.11 2.44
N THR A 292 -1.34 -3.22 2.14
CA THR A 292 -1.17 -1.78 2.43
C THR A 292 -1.14 -1.52 3.93
N ILE A 293 -2.08 -2.08 4.69
CA ILE A 293 -2.11 -1.92 6.15
C ILE A 293 -0.90 -2.61 6.77
N ALA A 294 -0.58 -3.84 6.36
CA ALA A 294 0.59 -4.56 6.88
C ALA A 294 1.88 -3.74 6.72
N GLY A 295 2.09 -3.11 5.55
CA GLY A 295 3.29 -2.33 5.26
C GLY A 295 3.36 -1.03 6.05
N LEU A 296 2.23 -0.33 6.19
CA LEU A 296 2.14 0.89 6.99
C LEU A 296 2.37 0.61 8.47
N SER A 297 1.67 -0.40 9.00
CA SER A 297 1.76 -0.82 10.39
C SER A 297 3.18 -1.23 10.74
N VAL A 298 3.79 -2.13 9.96
CA VAL A 298 5.15 -2.59 10.22
C VAL A 298 6.18 -1.49 10.07
N GLY A 299 6.05 -0.65 9.03
CA GLY A 299 6.94 0.47 8.83
C GLY A 299 6.86 1.48 9.96
N SER A 300 5.65 1.85 10.38
CA SER A 300 5.42 2.80 11.48
C SER A 300 5.95 2.25 12.81
N TRP A 301 5.75 0.95 13.06
CA TRP A 301 6.24 0.26 14.23
C TRP A 301 7.76 0.16 14.28
N LEU A 302 8.42 -0.12 13.16
CA LEU A 302 9.87 -0.29 13.13
C LEU A 302 10.64 1.03 13.16
N CYS A 303 10.06 2.10 12.60
CA CYS A 303 10.67 3.42 12.65
C CYS A 303 10.25 4.22 13.91
N ASP A 304 10.77 5.43 14.02
CA ASP A 304 10.50 6.39 15.10
C ASP A 304 9.23 7.22 14.88
N LEU A 305 8.52 7.02 13.76
CA LEU A 305 7.21 7.64 13.52
C LEU A 305 6.20 7.20 14.58
N LYS A 306 6.11 5.89 14.85
CA LYS A 306 5.25 5.27 15.88
C LYS A 306 3.77 5.68 15.82
N ALA A 307 3.30 6.21 14.69
CA ALA A 307 1.91 6.53 14.46
C ALA A 307 1.06 5.25 14.50
N ILE A 308 -0.09 5.31 15.16
CA ILE A 308 -1.05 4.21 15.21
C ILE A 308 -1.73 4.12 13.84
N VAL A 309 -1.69 2.95 13.22
CA VAL A 309 -2.29 2.76 11.89
C VAL A 309 -3.67 2.12 12.04
N HIS A 310 -4.70 2.89 11.71
CA HIS A 310 -6.11 2.49 11.74
C HIS A 310 -6.57 2.04 10.35
N ALA A 311 -7.26 0.91 10.30
CA ALA A 311 -7.74 0.31 9.07
C ALA A 311 -9.27 0.26 9.01
N TYR A 312 -9.82 0.79 7.91
CA TYR A 312 -11.25 0.74 7.61
C TYR A 312 -11.52 -0.36 6.59
N CYS A 313 -12.02 -1.50 7.04
CA CYS A 313 -12.34 -2.64 6.20
C CYS A 313 -13.49 -2.33 5.23
N VAL A 314 -13.30 -2.73 3.97
CA VAL A 314 -14.27 -2.51 2.89
C VAL A 314 -14.87 -3.80 2.34
N CYS A 315 -14.37 -4.92 2.83
CA CYS A 315 -14.80 -6.29 2.59
C CYS A 315 -14.33 -7.12 3.77
N ASP A 316 -14.94 -8.28 3.99
CA ASP A 316 -14.55 -9.21 5.07
C ASP A 316 -14.60 -8.57 6.48
N ASP A 317 -14.28 -9.36 7.50
CA ASP A 317 -14.30 -8.93 8.90
C ASP A 317 -12.87 -8.61 9.42
N PRO A 318 -12.74 -8.00 10.61
CA PRO A 318 -11.44 -7.67 11.19
C PRO A 318 -10.53 -8.87 11.40
N GLU A 319 -11.09 -10.00 11.82
CA GLU A 319 -10.33 -11.20 12.18
C GLU A 319 -9.61 -11.76 10.96
N TYR A 320 -10.31 -11.82 9.83
CA TYR A 320 -9.72 -12.16 8.54
C TYR A 320 -8.48 -11.31 8.24
N PHE A 321 -8.54 -10.00 8.43
CA PHE A 321 -7.37 -9.14 8.14
C PHE A 321 -6.27 -9.21 9.19
N TYR A 322 -6.57 -9.52 10.45
CA TYR A 322 -5.53 -9.78 11.44
C TYR A 322 -4.72 -11.03 11.05
N GLU A 323 -5.41 -12.14 10.74
CA GLU A 323 -4.76 -13.37 10.28
C GLU A 323 -4.01 -13.15 8.97
N TYR A 324 -4.63 -12.46 8.01
CA TYR A 324 -4.00 -12.18 6.72
C TYR A 324 -2.76 -11.31 6.88
N ALA A 325 -2.83 -10.22 7.66
CA ALA A 325 -1.67 -9.38 7.94
C ALA A 325 -0.57 -10.15 8.68
N GLN A 326 -0.93 -11.02 9.64
CA GLN A 326 0.03 -11.91 10.29
C GLN A 326 0.78 -12.77 9.27
N GLY A 327 0.07 -13.43 8.35
CA GLY A 327 0.70 -14.24 7.30
C GLY A 327 1.66 -13.44 6.42
N LEU A 328 1.33 -12.17 6.11
CA LEU A 328 2.24 -11.29 5.38
C LEU A 328 3.50 -10.96 6.17
N LEU A 329 3.38 -10.70 7.48
CA LEU A 329 4.49 -10.39 8.38
C LEU A 329 5.37 -11.62 8.66
N ASP A 330 4.77 -12.80 8.74
CA ASP A 330 5.49 -14.07 8.86
C ASP A 330 6.34 -14.33 7.62
N GLY A 331 5.78 -14.07 6.43
CA GLY A 331 6.53 -14.12 5.17
C GLY A 331 7.59 -13.02 5.02
N LEU A 332 7.58 -11.99 5.88
CA LEU A 332 8.67 -11.00 6.04
C LEU A 332 9.63 -11.35 7.18
N GLN A 333 9.43 -12.49 7.86
CA GLN A 333 10.21 -12.92 9.03
C GLN A 333 10.32 -11.81 10.09
N ALA A 334 9.25 -11.04 10.27
CA ALA A 334 9.29 -9.81 11.04
C ALA A 334 9.51 -10.06 12.55
N GLY A 335 9.15 -11.25 13.05
CA GLY A 335 9.44 -11.65 14.43
C GLY A 335 8.52 -11.04 15.49
N PHE A 336 7.40 -10.43 15.10
CA PHE A 336 6.36 -9.92 16.00
C PHE A 336 4.96 -10.30 15.53
N ARG A 337 4.00 -10.27 16.46
CA ARG A 337 2.60 -10.61 16.19
C ARG A 337 1.90 -9.45 15.46
N GLY A 338 1.10 -9.75 14.45
CA GLY A 338 0.29 -8.80 13.68
C GLY A 338 -0.66 -7.99 14.56
N HIS A 339 -1.30 -8.60 15.56
CA HIS A 339 -2.11 -7.89 16.56
C HIS A 339 -1.33 -6.88 17.41
N THR A 340 0.01 -6.95 17.42
CA THR A 340 0.86 -5.98 18.14
C THR A 340 1.08 -4.70 17.32
N VAL A 341 0.89 -4.77 16.00
CA VAL A 341 1.34 -3.72 15.06
C VAL A 341 0.19 -3.21 14.18
N VAL A 342 -0.82 -4.03 13.92
CA VAL A 342 -2.04 -3.67 13.21
C VAL A 342 -3.11 -3.37 14.25
N HIS A 343 -3.59 -2.11 14.28
CA HIS A 343 -4.57 -1.63 15.25
C HIS A 343 -5.88 -1.25 14.54
N GLU A 344 -7.02 -1.68 15.13
CA GLU A 344 -8.41 -1.39 14.69
C GLU A 344 -8.74 -1.73 13.23
N LEU A 345 -9.57 -2.75 13.03
CA LEU A 345 -9.97 -3.24 11.71
C LEU A 345 -11.50 -3.28 11.45
N CYS A 346 -12.38 -2.63 12.23
CA CYS A 346 -13.74 -2.28 11.78
C CYS A 346 -14.41 -1.20 12.62
N PHE A 347 -15.35 -0.50 11.96
CA PHE A 347 -16.64 -0.15 12.57
C PHE A 347 -17.65 -1.24 12.21
N ASP A 348 -18.46 -1.69 13.18
CA ASP A 348 -19.76 -2.27 12.88
C ASP A 348 -20.58 -1.24 12.09
N VAL A 349 -20.92 -1.56 10.84
CA VAL A 349 -21.95 -0.80 10.09
C VAL A 349 -23.35 -1.38 10.38
N GLU A 350 -23.50 -2.18 11.45
CA GLU A 350 -24.79 -2.55 12.02
C GLU A 350 -25.00 -1.80 13.34
N THR A 351 -25.39 -0.53 13.26
CA THR A 351 -26.37 0.13 14.15
C THR A 351 -26.47 1.63 13.81
N SER A 352 -27.33 1.95 12.84
CA SER A 352 -28.16 3.17 12.85
C SER A 352 -29.26 3.09 11.80
#